data_AF-A0A179GP48-F1
#
_entry.id   AF-A0A179GP48-F1
#
_cell.length_a   1.000
_cell.length_b   1.000
_cell.length_c   1.000
_cell.angle_alpha   90.00
_cell.angle_beta   90.00
_cell.angle_gamma   90.00
#
_symmetry.space_group_name_H-M   'P 1'
#
loop_
_entity.id
_entity.type
_entity.pdbx_description
1 polymer ?
#
loop_
_entity_poly.entity_id
_entity_poly.type
_entity_poly.pdbx_seq_one_letter_code
_entity_poly.pdbx_strand_id
1 'polypeptide(L)'
;MSANQTHEEGHFATTFERKYYHRGRAFIKRSLRPHEYRTGHRGLHIPPLNKERLLNEAESLHFIKQHTDVPVPAVHCHFEDDGAYYLITEYVDGVNMSDLPEAGKAVVRRELETQLAKLKALKSSRLGGPSGLVIPPYRVLRRAETDHHCWDPTQRRLSSHETEYVFCHNDLSQQNVIVDLDTLKINAIIDWEYAGFFPARFEYRFYRRLGPSAAIDGEADDSLDLLNFLLSGRVATS
;
A
#
# COMPACT_ATOMS: atom_id res chain seq x y z
N MET A 1 -32.26 -18.38 -10.94
CA MET A 1 -32.46 -18.37 -9.48
C MET A 1 -31.52 -17.31 -8.92
N SER A 2 -32.07 -16.22 -8.39
CA SER A 2 -31.28 -15.12 -7.82
C SER A 2 -30.59 -15.67 -6.57
N ALA A 3 -29.26 -15.67 -6.59
CA ALA A 3 -28.47 -15.96 -5.39
C ALA A 3 -28.77 -14.85 -4.38
N ASN A 4 -29.31 -15.22 -3.22
CA ASN A 4 -29.42 -14.33 -2.06
C ASN A 4 -28.04 -13.74 -1.80
N GLN A 5 -27.84 -12.47 -2.13
CA GLN A 5 -26.73 -11.70 -1.60
C GLN A 5 -27.00 -11.52 -0.12
N THR A 6 -26.46 -12.43 0.70
CA THR A 6 -26.36 -12.24 2.14
C THR A 6 -25.61 -10.94 2.37
N HIS A 7 -26.32 -9.92 2.85
CA HIS A 7 -25.73 -8.63 3.21
C HIS A 7 -24.83 -8.86 4.42
N GLU A 8 -23.53 -8.99 4.19
CA GLU A 8 -22.53 -9.16 5.25
C GLU A 8 -22.51 -7.90 6.12
N GLU A 9 -22.74 -8.04 7.42
CA GLU A 9 -22.86 -6.90 8.33
C GLU A 9 -21.61 -6.01 8.30
N GLY A 10 -21.79 -4.70 8.05
CA GLY A 10 -20.71 -3.73 8.07
C GLY A 10 -19.86 -3.70 6.79
N HIS A 11 -20.14 -4.58 5.83
CA HIS A 11 -19.57 -4.50 4.49
C HIS A 11 -20.03 -3.20 3.80
N PHE A 12 -19.10 -2.44 3.22
CA PHE A 12 -19.43 -1.21 2.49
C PHE A 12 -18.83 -1.15 1.08
N ALA A 13 -17.82 -1.96 0.76
CA ALA A 13 -17.22 -1.99 -0.57
C ALA A 13 -16.61 -3.34 -0.94
N THR A 14 -16.70 -3.71 -2.22
CA THR A 14 -15.94 -4.82 -2.81
C THR A 14 -15.28 -4.37 -4.10
N THR A 15 -13.96 -4.42 -4.15
CA THR A 15 -13.17 -4.19 -5.36
C THR A 15 -12.86 -5.51 -6.06
N PHE A 16 -12.09 -5.47 -7.14
CA PHE A 16 -11.52 -6.69 -7.74
C PHE A 16 -10.46 -7.35 -6.85
N GLU A 17 -10.03 -6.68 -5.79
CA GLU A 17 -8.90 -7.08 -4.95
C GLU A 17 -9.31 -7.45 -3.53
N ARG A 18 -10.32 -6.77 -2.97
CA ARG A 18 -10.63 -6.81 -1.53
C ARG A 18 -12.13 -6.65 -1.25
N LYS A 19 -12.56 -7.11 -0.07
CA LYS A 19 -13.75 -6.60 0.62
C LYS A 19 -13.35 -5.68 1.77
N TYR A 20 -14.16 -4.65 2.00
CA TYR A 20 -13.94 -3.68 3.07
C TYR A 20 -15.16 -3.63 3.98
N TYR A 21 -14.88 -3.55 5.28
CA TYR A 21 -15.90 -3.49 6.32
C TYR A 21 -15.56 -2.39 7.33
N HIS A 22 -16.60 -1.83 7.92
CA HIS A 22 -16.51 -0.88 9.02
C HIS A 22 -17.51 -1.27 10.11
N ARG A 23 -17.01 -1.43 11.34
CA ARG A 23 -17.81 -1.78 12.51
C ARG A 23 -17.28 -1.04 13.74
N GLY A 24 -18.05 -0.08 14.25
CA GLY A 24 -17.64 0.72 15.40
C GLY A 24 -16.30 1.43 15.13
N ARG A 25 -15.28 1.13 15.95
CA ARG A 25 -13.92 1.67 15.79
C ARG A 25 -12.98 0.76 14.97
N ALA A 26 -13.50 -0.25 14.30
CA ALA A 26 -12.69 -1.18 13.50
C ALA A 26 -12.92 -0.97 12.00
N PHE A 27 -11.81 -0.86 11.27
CA PHE A 27 -11.75 -0.96 9.82
C PHE A 27 -11.16 -2.31 9.43
N ILE A 28 -11.80 -3.03 8.51
CA ILE A 28 -11.37 -4.37 8.10
C ILE A 28 -11.12 -4.39 6.60
N LYS A 29 -9.90 -4.78 6.21
CA LYS A 29 -9.57 -5.22 4.85
C LYS A 29 -9.55 -6.73 4.83
N ARG A 30 -10.20 -7.32 3.82
CA ARG A 30 -10.19 -8.77 3.60
C ARG A 30 -9.79 -9.09 2.16
N SER A 31 -8.85 -10.02 2.00
CA SER A 31 -8.51 -10.57 0.70
C SER A 31 -9.70 -11.33 0.11
N LEU A 32 -9.90 -11.29 -1.21
CA LEU A 32 -10.93 -12.13 -1.84
C LEU A 32 -10.53 -13.60 -1.78
N ARG A 33 -11.51 -14.49 -1.63
CA ARG A 33 -11.33 -15.94 -1.80
C ARG A 33 -11.30 -16.29 -3.30
N PRO A 34 -10.71 -17.42 -3.71
CA PRO A 34 -10.68 -17.83 -5.13
C PRO A 34 -12.05 -17.88 -5.80
N HIS A 35 -13.09 -18.32 -5.10
CA HIS A 35 -14.46 -18.36 -5.63
C HIS A 35 -15.14 -16.99 -5.68
N GLU A 36 -14.55 -15.95 -5.07
CA GLU A 36 -15.03 -14.57 -5.11
C GLU A 36 -14.35 -13.74 -6.22
N TYR A 37 -13.35 -14.30 -6.89
CA TYR A 37 -12.66 -13.64 -7.99
C TYR A 37 -13.62 -13.34 -9.14
N ARG A 38 -13.42 -12.19 -9.77
CA ARG A 38 -14.35 -11.62 -10.76
C ARG A 38 -13.74 -11.65 -12.14
N THR A 39 -14.55 -11.91 -13.15
CA THR A 39 -14.13 -11.83 -14.55
C THR A 39 -14.22 -10.39 -15.03
N GLY A 40 -13.10 -9.84 -15.49
CA GLY A 40 -13.03 -8.56 -16.19
C GLY A 40 -12.91 -8.75 -17.70
N HIS A 41 -12.63 -7.66 -18.42
CA HIS A 41 -12.47 -7.67 -19.88
C HIS A 41 -11.29 -8.53 -20.38
N ARG A 42 -10.30 -8.82 -19.52
CA ARG A 42 -9.12 -9.68 -19.83
C ARG A 42 -9.27 -11.13 -19.32
N GLY A 43 -10.46 -11.52 -18.88
CA GLY A 43 -10.71 -12.83 -18.25
C GLY A 43 -10.78 -12.76 -16.74
N LEU A 44 -10.59 -13.91 -16.07
CA LEU A 44 -10.63 -14.02 -14.62
C LEU A 44 -9.51 -13.18 -14.00
N HIS A 45 -9.87 -12.19 -13.20
CA HIS A 45 -8.91 -11.37 -12.45
C HIS A 45 -8.49 -12.11 -11.19
N ILE A 46 -7.20 -12.44 -11.09
CA ILE A 46 -6.60 -13.04 -9.89
C ILE A 46 -5.78 -11.95 -9.20
N PRO A 47 -6.19 -11.47 -8.00
CA PRO A 47 -5.47 -10.49 -7.20
C PRO A 47 -3.97 -10.85 -7.02
N PRO A 48 -3.03 -10.07 -7.55
CA PRO A 48 -1.61 -10.33 -7.33
C PRO A 48 -1.27 -10.13 -5.86
N LEU A 49 -0.50 -11.07 -5.29
CA LEU A 49 0.01 -10.98 -3.91
C LEU A 49 -1.13 -10.71 -2.89
N ASN A 50 -2.26 -11.41 -3.06
CA ASN A 50 -3.53 -11.12 -2.39
C ASN A 50 -3.39 -11.11 -0.86
N LYS A 51 -2.69 -12.10 -0.31
CA LYS A 51 -2.41 -12.24 1.12
C LYS A 51 -1.19 -11.41 1.54
N GLU A 52 -0.13 -11.50 0.76
CA GLU A 52 1.19 -10.93 1.06
C GLU A 52 1.13 -9.41 1.20
N ARG A 53 0.29 -8.74 0.41
CA ARG A 53 0.06 -7.29 0.52
C ARG A 53 -0.59 -6.87 1.85
N LEU A 54 -1.60 -7.60 2.32
CA LEU A 54 -2.22 -7.33 3.63
C LEU A 54 -1.30 -7.69 4.80
N LEU A 55 -0.52 -8.77 4.66
CA LEU A 55 0.51 -9.09 5.64
C LEU A 55 1.57 -7.99 5.72
N ASN A 56 2.05 -7.51 4.57
CA ASN A 56 3.02 -6.42 4.51
C ASN A 56 2.47 -5.11 5.09
N GLU A 57 1.20 -4.80 4.85
CA GLU A 57 0.53 -3.65 5.47
C GLU A 57 0.52 -3.76 7.00
N ALA A 58 0.14 -4.91 7.55
CA ALA A 58 0.09 -5.14 8.99
C ALA A 58 1.47 -4.96 9.65
N GLU A 59 2.50 -5.59 9.07
CA GLU A 59 3.88 -5.49 9.56
C GLU A 59 4.43 -4.06 9.44
N SER A 60 4.08 -3.35 8.35
CA SER A 60 4.49 -1.96 8.15
C SER A 60 3.86 -1.03 9.18
N LEU A 61 2.57 -1.17 9.45
CA LEU A 61 1.87 -0.39 10.49
C LEU A 61 2.52 -0.62 11.87
N HIS A 62 2.81 -1.88 12.22
CA HIS A 62 3.47 -2.20 13.49
C HIS A 62 4.87 -1.58 13.57
N PHE A 63 5.67 -1.74 12.51
CA PHE A 63 7.02 -1.21 12.42
C PHE A 63 7.05 0.33 12.55
N ILE A 64 6.20 1.05 11.80
CA ILE A 64 6.13 2.51 11.86
C ILE A 64 5.76 2.98 13.26
N LYS A 65 4.76 2.34 13.89
CA LYS A 65 4.29 2.69 15.24
C LYS A 65 5.36 2.48 16.31
N GLN A 66 6.22 1.48 16.14
CA GLN A 66 7.32 1.18 17.07
C GLN A 66 8.52 2.12 16.92
N HIS A 67 8.80 2.60 15.71
CA HIS A 67 10.04 3.31 15.41
C HIS A 67 9.85 4.82 15.17
N THR A 68 8.61 5.30 15.07
CA THR A 68 8.29 6.70 14.80
C THR A 68 7.02 7.13 15.52
N ASP A 69 6.75 8.44 15.50
CA ASP A 69 5.50 9.07 15.89
C ASP A 69 4.62 9.42 14.66
N VAL A 70 4.91 8.85 13.48
CA VAL A 70 4.08 9.08 12.29
C VAL A 70 2.67 8.55 12.55
N PRO A 71 1.62 9.35 12.30
CA PRO A 71 0.25 8.94 12.56
C PRO A 71 -0.16 7.82 11.59
N VAL A 72 -0.41 6.63 12.14
CA VAL A 72 -0.88 5.45 11.42
C VAL A 72 -1.96 4.74 12.26
N PRO A 73 -2.92 4.03 11.63
CA PRO A 73 -3.92 3.25 12.37
C PRO A 73 -3.26 2.18 13.24
N ALA A 74 -3.78 1.98 14.45
CA ALA A 74 -3.37 0.85 15.27
C ALA A 74 -3.86 -0.47 14.68
N VAL A 75 -2.98 -1.48 14.59
CA VAL A 75 -3.38 -2.84 14.23
C VAL A 75 -4.04 -3.50 15.44
N HIS A 76 -5.26 -3.99 15.28
CA HIS A 76 -5.93 -4.79 16.32
C HIS A 76 -5.55 -6.26 16.20
N CYS A 77 -5.64 -6.82 14.98
CA CYS A 77 -5.13 -8.14 14.64
C CYS A 77 -5.12 -8.34 13.13
N HIS A 78 -4.45 -9.40 12.70
CA HIS A 78 -4.54 -9.93 11.34
C HIS A 78 -4.38 -11.44 11.40
N PHE A 79 -5.11 -12.16 10.55
CA PHE A 79 -5.13 -13.61 10.54
C PHE A 79 -5.65 -14.14 9.20
N GLU A 80 -5.42 -15.43 8.97
CA GLU A 80 -6.01 -16.15 7.86
C GLU A 80 -7.17 -17.00 8.38
N ASP A 81 -8.30 -16.94 7.69
CA ASP A 81 -9.47 -17.77 7.95
C ASP A 81 -10.22 -18.05 6.64
N ASP A 82 -10.64 -19.29 6.45
CA ASP A 82 -11.43 -19.75 5.30
C ASP A 82 -10.93 -19.22 3.94
N GLY A 83 -9.62 -19.40 3.68
CA GLY A 83 -8.97 -19.01 2.43
C GLY A 83 -8.94 -17.50 2.15
N ALA A 84 -9.20 -16.67 3.17
CA ALA A 84 -9.07 -15.22 3.12
C ALA A 84 -8.15 -14.73 4.24
N TYR A 85 -7.40 -13.67 3.95
CA TYR A 85 -6.59 -12.96 4.92
C TYR A 85 -7.29 -11.69 5.36
N TYR A 86 -7.30 -11.45 6.67
CA TYR A 86 -7.96 -10.34 7.31
C TYR A 86 -6.92 -9.44 7.95
N LEU A 87 -7.05 -8.14 7.73
CA LEU A 87 -6.35 -7.11 8.47
C LEU A 87 -7.41 -6.22 9.15
N ILE A 88 -7.37 -6.18 10.47
CA ILE A 88 -8.28 -5.39 11.30
C ILE A 88 -7.47 -4.29 11.98
N THR A 89 -7.80 -3.04 11.68
CA THR A 89 -7.16 -1.86 12.23
C THR A 89 -8.17 -0.97 12.93
N GLU A 90 -7.67 0.01 13.68
CA GLU A 90 -8.45 1.16 14.08
C GLU A 90 -9.05 1.86 12.86
N TYR A 91 -10.33 2.21 12.95
CA TYR A 91 -10.97 3.17 12.08
C TYR A 91 -10.60 4.58 12.54
N VAL A 92 -9.98 5.36 11.66
CA VAL A 92 -9.51 6.71 11.97
C VAL A 92 -10.51 7.72 11.41
N ASP A 93 -11.10 8.52 12.30
CA ASP A 93 -12.04 9.58 11.92
C ASP A 93 -11.32 10.72 11.19
N GLY A 94 -12.00 11.30 10.21
CA GLY A 94 -11.52 12.44 9.44
C GLY A 94 -12.04 12.43 8.01
N VAL A 95 -11.48 13.31 7.19
CA VAL A 95 -11.73 13.38 5.75
C VAL A 95 -10.45 13.07 4.97
N ASN A 96 -10.58 12.60 3.72
CA ASN A 96 -9.40 12.44 2.88
C ASN A 96 -8.83 13.81 2.51
N MET A 97 -7.50 13.92 2.45
CA MET A 97 -6.84 15.12 1.95
C MET A 97 -7.32 15.49 0.53
N SER A 98 -7.72 14.50 -0.30
CA SER A 98 -8.28 14.74 -1.64
C SER A 98 -9.51 15.65 -1.64
N ASP A 99 -10.29 15.61 -0.56
CA ASP A 99 -11.59 16.26 -0.45
C ASP A 99 -11.47 17.70 0.08
N LEU A 100 -10.27 18.09 0.52
CA LEU A 100 -9.98 19.44 0.99
C LEU A 100 -9.84 20.43 -0.18
N PRO A 101 -10.15 21.72 0.02
CA PRO A 101 -9.76 22.76 -0.93
C PRO A 101 -8.23 22.87 -1.02
N GLU A 102 -7.70 23.39 -2.13
CA GLU A 102 -6.23 23.45 -2.36
C GLU A 102 -5.47 24.22 -1.27
N ALA A 103 -6.08 25.24 -0.67
CA ALA A 103 -5.50 25.95 0.47
C ALA A 103 -5.29 25.01 1.68
N GLY A 104 -6.27 24.15 1.99
CA GLY A 104 -6.17 23.14 3.04
C GLY A 104 -5.14 22.06 2.70
N LYS A 105 -5.15 21.56 1.46
CA LYS A 105 -4.14 20.62 0.96
C LYS A 105 -2.72 21.16 1.11
N ALA A 106 -2.49 22.45 0.87
CA ALA A 106 -1.18 23.06 1.05
C ALA A 106 -0.69 23.02 2.51
N VAL A 107 -1.59 23.17 3.49
CA VAL A 107 -1.28 22.99 4.91
C VAL A 107 -0.89 21.54 5.19
N VAL A 108 -1.73 20.60 4.80
CA VAL A 108 -1.52 19.16 5.00
C VAL A 108 -0.23 18.68 4.35
N ARG A 109 0.10 19.13 3.12
CA ARG A 109 1.35 18.79 2.42
C ARG A 109 2.60 19.15 3.23
N ARG A 110 2.59 20.27 3.95
CA ARG A 110 3.74 20.68 4.78
C ARG A 110 3.92 19.73 5.97
N GLU A 111 2.82 19.36 6.61
CA GLU A 111 2.86 18.36 7.69
C GLU A 111 3.31 16.99 7.16
N LEU A 112 2.76 16.57 6.03
CA LEU A 112 3.09 15.29 5.38
C LEU A 112 4.58 15.18 5.01
N GLU A 113 5.19 16.24 4.48
CA GLU A 113 6.64 16.26 4.19
C GLU A 113 7.48 16.10 5.48
N THR A 114 6.97 16.59 6.62
CA THR A 114 7.61 16.39 7.94
C THR A 114 7.53 14.91 8.35
N GLN A 115 6.38 14.26 8.17
CA GLN A 115 6.22 12.84 8.46
C GLN A 115 7.08 11.97 7.52
N LEU A 116 7.14 12.31 6.23
CA LEU A 116 7.99 11.64 5.25
C LEU A 116 9.48 11.73 5.59
N ALA A 117 9.93 12.86 6.13
CA ALA A 117 11.32 12.99 6.57
C ALA A 117 11.66 11.98 7.70
N LYS A 118 10.72 11.73 8.61
CA LYS A 118 10.89 10.73 9.68
C LYS A 118 10.98 9.31 9.13
N LEU A 119 10.10 8.95 8.18
CA LEU A 119 10.15 7.65 7.51
C LEU A 119 11.46 7.47 6.74
N LYS A 120 11.92 8.51 6.06
CA LYS A 120 13.20 8.49 5.32
C LYS A 120 14.43 8.38 6.20
N ALA A 121 14.30 8.71 7.50
CA ALA A 121 15.36 8.51 8.48
C ALA A 121 15.49 7.04 8.91
N LEU A 122 14.46 6.21 8.70
CA LEU A 122 14.56 4.77 8.92
C LEU A 122 15.37 4.14 7.79
N LYS A 123 16.49 3.51 8.12
CA LYS A 123 17.44 2.94 7.16
C LYS A 123 17.51 1.42 7.26
N SER A 124 17.78 0.77 6.13
CA SER A 124 18.04 -0.67 6.06
C SER A 124 18.96 -1.00 4.90
N SER A 125 19.77 -2.05 5.04
CA SER A 125 20.51 -2.68 3.94
C SER A 125 19.73 -3.79 3.25
N ARG A 126 18.51 -4.10 3.74
CA ARG A 126 17.61 -5.11 3.18
C ARG A 126 16.46 -4.43 2.45
N LEU A 127 16.19 -4.89 1.24
CA LEU A 127 15.08 -4.45 0.41
C LEU A 127 13.77 -5.08 0.91
N GLY A 128 12.66 -4.34 0.81
CA GLY A 128 11.31 -4.85 1.10
C GLY A 128 10.76 -4.40 2.46
N GLY A 129 9.59 -4.91 2.81
CA GLY A 129 8.92 -4.58 4.07
C GLY A 129 9.64 -5.09 5.32
N PRO A 130 9.13 -4.79 6.53
CA PRO A 130 9.76 -5.19 7.79
C PRO A 130 10.00 -6.70 7.93
N SER A 131 9.14 -7.53 7.34
CA SER A 131 9.27 -9.00 7.32
C SER A 131 10.22 -9.52 6.22
N GLY A 132 10.76 -8.64 5.38
CA GLY A 132 11.59 -8.96 4.23
C GLY A 132 10.82 -9.34 2.96
N LEU A 133 9.48 -9.25 2.97
CA LEU A 133 8.67 -9.39 1.76
C LEU A 133 8.91 -8.22 0.82
N VAL A 134 9.21 -8.51 -0.45
CA VAL A 134 9.31 -7.48 -1.48
C VAL A 134 7.98 -7.42 -2.23
N ILE A 135 7.19 -6.41 -1.92
CA ILE A 135 5.94 -6.11 -2.63
C ILE A 135 6.23 -5.00 -3.65
N PRO A 136 6.18 -5.27 -4.98
CA PRO A 136 6.29 -4.21 -5.97
C PRO A 136 5.09 -3.26 -5.87
N PRO A 137 5.30 -1.94 -5.98
CA PRO A 137 4.20 -0.99 -6.05
C PRO A 137 3.26 -1.33 -7.21
N TYR A 138 1.96 -1.07 -7.08
CA TYR A 138 0.99 -1.47 -8.12
C TYR A 138 1.30 -0.93 -9.52
N ARG A 139 1.92 0.27 -9.62
CA ARG A 139 2.39 0.83 -10.90
C ARG A 139 3.40 -0.06 -11.61
N VAL A 140 4.21 -0.79 -10.84
CA VAL A 140 5.17 -1.79 -11.33
C VAL A 140 4.48 -3.11 -11.65
N LEU A 141 3.54 -3.57 -10.81
CA LEU A 141 2.77 -4.79 -11.09
C LEU A 141 2.01 -4.68 -12.41
N ARG A 142 1.33 -3.55 -12.66
CA ARG A 142 0.64 -3.29 -13.94
C ARG A 142 1.59 -3.29 -15.14
N ARG A 143 2.81 -2.76 -14.96
CA ARG A 143 3.84 -2.77 -15.99
C ARG A 143 4.31 -4.19 -16.27
N ALA A 144 4.63 -4.96 -15.23
CA ALA A 144 5.08 -6.34 -15.32
C ALA A 144 4.05 -7.25 -16.00
N GLU A 145 2.75 -7.09 -15.70
CA GLU A 145 1.67 -7.80 -16.39
C GLU A 145 1.65 -7.49 -17.90
N THR A 146 1.84 -6.22 -18.26
CA THR A 146 1.90 -5.78 -19.66
C THR A 146 3.12 -6.36 -20.39
N ASP A 147 4.24 -6.53 -19.68
CA ASP A 147 5.49 -7.06 -20.22
C ASP A 147 5.63 -8.60 -20.01
N HIS A 148 4.55 -9.29 -19.61
CA HIS A 148 4.50 -10.74 -19.38
C HIS A 148 5.52 -11.30 -18.37
N HIS A 149 5.96 -10.48 -17.41
CA HIS A 149 6.85 -10.91 -16.35
C HIS A 149 6.07 -11.56 -15.21
N CYS A 150 6.36 -12.83 -14.91
CA CYS A 150 5.86 -13.48 -13.70
C CYS A 150 6.61 -12.92 -12.48
N TRP A 151 5.92 -12.17 -11.62
CA TRP A 151 6.46 -11.76 -10.34
C TRP A 151 6.39 -12.91 -9.35
N ASP A 152 7.55 -13.40 -8.91
CA ASP A 152 7.66 -14.33 -7.79
C ASP A 152 8.09 -13.56 -6.54
N PRO A 153 7.21 -13.42 -5.52
CA PRO A 153 7.54 -12.72 -4.27
C PRO A 153 8.56 -13.47 -3.40
N THR A 154 8.85 -14.74 -3.71
CA THR A 154 9.87 -15.53 -3.01
C THR A 154 11.28 -15.28 -3.55
N GLN A 155 11.41 -14.66 -4.72
CA GLN A 155 12.71 -14.30 -5.28
C GLN A 155 13.33 -13.14 -4.51
N ARG A 156 14.29 -13.49 -3.64
CA ARG A 156 15.04 -12.53 -2.83
C ARG A 156 16.16 -11.90 -3.65
N ARG A 157 16.22 -10.57 -3.66
CA ARG A 157 17.44 -9.86 -4.07
C ARG A 157 18.50 -10.06 -3.00
N LEU A 158 19.74 -10.37 -3.39
CA LEU A 158 20.86 -10.35 -2.45
C LEU A 158 20.98 -8.95 -1.85
N SER A 159 21.04 -8.86 -0.51
CA SER A 159 21.30 -7.60 0.18
C SER A 159 22.66 -7.08 -0.25
N SER A 160 22.73 -5.87 -0.80
CA SER A 160 24.00 -5.18 -0.98
C SER A 160 24.33 -4.46 0.32
N HIS A 161 25.50 -4.73 0.89
CA HIS A 161 26.00 -4.03 2.06
C HIS A 161 26.27 -2.53 1.80
N GLU A 162 26.29 -2.11 0.53
CA GLU A 162 26.63 -0.74 0.12
C GLU A 162 25.40 0.12 -0.17
N THR A 163 24.21 -0.48 -0.32
CA THR A 163 23.00 0.27 -0.64
C THR A 163 22.17 0.56 0.61
N GLU A 164 22.14 1.82 1.01
CA GLU A 164 21.26 2.28 2.07
C GLU A 164 19.86 2.57 1.50
N TYR A 165 18.87 1.78 1.93
CA TYR A 165 17.46 1.99 1.61
C TYR A 165 16.78 2.82 2.70
N VAL A 166 15.72 3.52 2.31
CA VAL A 166 14.86 4.28 3.23
C VAL A 166 13.46 3.67 3.26
N PHE A 167 12.73 3.88 4.35
CA PHE A 167 11.35 3.41 4.42
C PHE A 167 10.43 4.28 3.55
N CYS A 168 9.83 3.63 2.56
CA CYS A 168 8.98 4.20 1.51
C CYS A 168 7.54 3.69 1.71
N HIS A 169 6.55 4.54 1.40
CA HIS A 169 5.15 4.14 1.33
C HIS A 169 4.81 3.53 -0.03
N ASN A 170 5.42 4.04 -1.10
CA ASN A 170 5.23 3.65 -2.50
C ASN A 170 3.81 3.81 -3.10
N ASP A 171 2.84 4.29 -2.34
CA ASP A 171 1.46 4.52 -2.79
C ASP A 171 0.82 5.74 -2.10
N LEU A 172 1.63 6.76 -1.82
CA LEU A 172 1.19 7.93 -1.06
C LEU A 172 0.47 8.96 -1.96
N SER A 173 -0.81 8.73 -2.19
CA SER A 173 -1.73 9.68 -2.84
C SER A 173 -2.45 10.59 -1.82
N GLN A 174 -3.22 11.58 -2.30
CA GLN A 174 -4.07 12.41 -1.44
C GLN A 174 -5.22 11.61 -0.78
N GLN A 175 -5.57 10.45 -1.31
CA GLN A 175 -6.63 9.59 -0.76
C GLN A 175 -6.14 8.78 0.44
N ASN A 176 -4.81 8.66 0.59
CA ASN A 176 -4.19 7.84 1.64
C ASN A 176 -3.75 8.68 2.86
N VAL A 177 -4.31 9.88 2.99
CA VAL A 177 -4.05 10.81 4.10
C VAL A 177 -5.38 11.26 4.70
N ILE A 178 -5.64 10.83 5.93
CA ILE A 178 -6.83 11.18 6.71
C ILE A 178 -6.51 12.40 7.58
N VAL A 179 -7.39 13.40 7.51
CA VAL A 179 -7.18 14.72 8.09
C VAL A 179 -8.37 15.11 8.96
N ASP A 180 -8.07 15.71 10.11
CA ASP A 180 -9.07 16.42 10.92
C ASP A 180 -9.52 17.69 10.19
N LEU A 181 -10.82 17.82 9.92
CA LEU A 181 -11.35 18.90 9.06
C LEU A 181 -11.19 20.29 9.68
N ASP A 182 -11.23 20.40 11.01
CA ASP A 182 -11.21 21.69 11.71
C ASP A 182 -9.77 22.18 11.90
N THR A 183 -8.84 21.29 12.23
CA THR A 183 -7.45 21.62 12.55
C THR A 183 -6.49 21.42 11.39
N LEU A 184 -6.91 20.70 10.34
CA LEU A 184 -6.09 20.26 9.21
C LEU A 184 -4.88 19.40 9.62
N LYS A 185 -4.95 18.77 10.81
CA LYS A 185 -3.94 17.83 11.29
C LYS A 185 -4.10 16.46 10.67
N ILE A 186 -2.97 15.80 10.39
CA ILE A 186 -2.99 14.44 9.86
C ILE A 186 -3.34 13.49 11.01
N ASN A 187 -4.52 12.88 10.93
CA ASN A 187 -4.95 11.86 11.87
C ASN A 187 -4.34 10.49 11.55
N ALA A 188 -4.17 10.18 10.25
CA ALA A 188 -3.48 8.97 9.81
C ALA A 188 -2.99 9.06 8.37
N ILE A 189 -1.88 8.37 8.09
CA ILE A 189 -1.49 7.91 6.75
C ILE A 189 -1.86 6.43 6.67
N ILE A 190 -2.51 6.02 5.59
CA ILE A 190 -3.11 4.69 5.44
C ILE A 190 -2.67 4.00 4.14
N ASP A 191 -3.03 2.73 3.98
CA ASP A 191 -2.79 1.94 2.76
C ASP A 191 -1.30 1.60 2.51
N TRP A 192 -0.67 1.00 3.52
CA TRP A 192 0.76 0.66 3.53
C TRP A 192 1.09 -0.67 2.84
N GLU A 193 0.22 -1.18 1.97
CA GLU A 193 0.39 -2.53 1.39
C GLU A 193 1.65 -2.68 0.52
N TYR A 194 2.15 -1.58 -0.05
CA TYR A 194 3.38 -1.52 -0.86
C TYR A 194 4.60 -0.98 -0.11
N ALA A 195 4.47 -0.76 1.20
CA ALA A 195 5.51 -0.13 1.98
C ALA A 195 6.74 -1.03 2.17
N GLY A 196 7.88 -0.39 2.38
CA GLY A 196 9.12 -1.08 2.71
C GLY A 196 10.36 -0.24 2.47
N PHE A 197 11.51 -0.86 2.66
CA PHE A 197 12.81 -0.26 2.40
C PHE A 197 13.15 -0.32 0.92
N PHE A 198 13.24 0.84 0.27
CA PHE A 198 13.61 1.00 -1.15
C PHE A 198 14.58 2.18 -1.32
N PRO A 199 15.24 2.32 -2.49
CA PRO A 199 15.94 3.56 -2.82
C PRO A 199 15.00 4.77 -2.74
N ALA A 200 15.45 5.84 -2.09
CA ALA A 200 14.64 7.04 -1.83
C ALA A 200 14.02 7.68 -3.08
N ARG A 201 14.62 7.45 -4.26
CA ARG A 201 14.12 7.96 -5.55
C ARG A 201 12.77 7.37 -5.98
N PHE A 202 12.38 6.21 -5.44
CA PHE A 202 11.11 5.55 -5.77
C PHE A 202 9.94 6.00 -4.89
N GLU A 203 10.21 6.79 -3.83
CA GLU A 203 9.17 7.45 -3.05
C GLU A 203 8.72 8.73 -3.75
N TYR A 204 7.94 8.56 -4.81
CA TYR A 204 7.45 9.67 -5.62
C TYR A 204 6.34 10.44 -4.89
N ARG A 205 6.29 11.75 -5.11
CA ARG A 205 5.44 12.67 -4.35
C ARG A 205 4.03 12.81 -4.92
N PHE A 206 3.33 11.68 -5.12
CA PHE A 206 2.01 11.66 -5.77
C PHE A 206 0.95 12.50 -5.04
N TYR A 207 1.02 12.59 -3.71
CA TYR A 207 0.18 13.48 -2.88
C TYR A 207 0.20 14.97 -3.29
N ARG A 208 1.16 15.41 -4.13
CA ARG A 208 1.20 16.79 -4.64
C ARG A 208 0.10 17.10 -5.65
N ARG A 209 -0.54 16.08 -6.23
CA ARG A 209 -1.66 16.25 -7.16
C ARG A 209 -2.78 15.25 -6.86
N LEU A 210 -3.95 15.49 -7.43
CA LEU A 210 -5.04 14.53 -7.42
C LEU A 210 -4.74 13.41 -8.43
N GLY A 211 -5.19 12.20 -8.12
CA GLY A 211 -5.10 11.05 -9.01
C GLY A 211 -4.29 9.89 -8.40
N PRO A 212 -3.99 8.88 -9.24
CA PRO A 212 -3.36 7.65 -8.78
C PRO A 212 -1.87 7.85 -8.44
N SER A 213 -1.31 6.97 -7.61
CA SER A 213 0.14 6.92 -7.32
C SER A 213 0.94 6.26 -8.46
N ALA A 214 0.75 6.76 -9.68
CA ALA A 214 1.45 6.37 -10.89
C ALA A 214 1.59 7.61 -11.79
N ALA A 215 2.59 7.65 -12.65
CA ALA A 215 2.78 8.77 -13.57
C ALA A 215 1.53 8.99 -14.45
N ILE A 216 1.16 10.25 -14.62
CA ILE A 216 0.10 10.69 -15.54
C ILE A 216 0.62 11.82 -16.41
N ASP A 217 0.01 12.05 -17.57
CA ASP A 217 0.13 13.28 -18.38
C ASP A 217 1.54 13.88 -18.49
N GLY A 218 2.49 13.12 -19.05
CA GLY A 218 3.85 13.60 -19.33
C GLY A 218 4.77 13.65 -18.11
N GLU A 219 4.33 13.19 -16.94
CA GLU A 219 5.21 12.94 -15.80
C GLU A 219 6.25 11.86 -16.10
N ALA A 220 7.40 11.94 -15.42
CA ALA A 220 8.41 10.90 -15.47
C ALA A 220 7.84 9.60 -14.86
N ASP A 221 7.79 8.54 -15.66
CA ASP A 221 7.36 7.21 -15.24
C ASP A 221 8.55 6.39 -14.71
N ASP A 222 8.57 6.16 -13.39
CA ASP A 222 9.60 5.37 -12.70
C ASP A 222 9.32 3.86 -12.73
N SER A 223 8.17 3.42 -13.26
CA SER A 223 7.74 2.02 -13.15
C SER A 223 8.70 1.04 -13.82
N LEU A 224 9.28 1.41 -14.97
CA LEU A 224 10.26 0.59 -15.68
C LEU A 224 11.63 0.58 -14.99
N ASP A 225 12.12 1.74 -14.48
CA ASP A 225 13.35 1.79 -13.69
C ASP A 225 13.22 0.93 -12.42
N LEU A 226 12.09 1.06 -11.71
CA LEU A 226 11.83 0.25 -10.53
C LEU A 226 11.69 -1.24 -10.87
N LEU A 227 11.01 -1.60 -11.96
CA LEU A 227 10.93 -2.99 -12.41
C LEU A 227 12.33 -3.56 -12.68
N ASN A 228 13.14 -2.85 -13.47
CA ASN A 228 14.51 -3.25 -13.78
C ASN A 228 15.37 -3.36 -12.53
N PHE A 229 15.26 -2.41 -11.60
CA PHE A 229 15.94 -2.46 -10.30
C PHE A 229 15.57 -3.73 -9.53
N LEU A 230 14.27 -4.07 -9.46
CA LEU A 230 13.79 -5.27 -8.78
C LEU A 230 14.22 -6.58 -9.46
N LEU A 231 14.39 -6.58 -10.78
CA LEU A 231 14.85 -7.75 -11.54
C LEU A 231 16.37 -7.94 -11.49
N SER A 232 17.13 -6.84 -11.51
CA SER A 232 18.60 -6.79 -11.69
C SER A 232 19.44 -7.48 -10.60
N GLY A 233 18.86 -7.91 -9.49
CA GLY A 233 19.60 -8.60 -8.42
C GLY A 233 19.02 -9.96 -8.03
N ARG A 234 18.22 -10.56 -8.91
CA ARG A 234 17.75 -11.94 -8.77
C ARG A 234 18.87 -12.89 -9.21
N VAL A 235 19.18 -13.88 -8.38
CA VAL A 235 20.00 -15.03 -8.80
C VAL A 235 19.08 -15.99 -9.54
N ALA A 236 19.50 -16.50 -10.70
CA ALA A 236 18.80 -17.60 -11.34
C ALA A 236 18.82 -18.79 -10.38
N THR A 237 17.65 -19.21 -9.90
CA THR A 237 17.51 -20.52 -9.25
C THR A 237 17.86 -21.57 -10.29
N SER A 238 18.92 -22.34 -10.03
CA SER A 238 19.30 -23.51 -10.83
C SER A 238 18.36 -24.68 -10.54
#